data_AF-A0A1F7FX30-F1
#
_entry.id   AF-A0A1F7FX30-F1
#
_cell.length_a   1.000
_cell.length_b   1.000
_cell.length_c   1.000
_cell.angle_alpha   90.00
_cell.angle_beta   90.00
_cell.angle_gamma   90.00
#
_symmetry.space_group_name_H-M   'P 1'
#
loop_
_entity.id
_entity.type
_entity.pdbx_description
1 polymer ?
#
loop_
_entity_poly.entity_id
_entity_poly.type
_entity_poly.pdbx_seq_one_letter_code
_entity_poly.pdbx_strand_id
1 'polypeptide(L)' 'RIPIDGTSDDGLFTLECVHCVGTCAIGPVLVVDGKYHGDMTQNRARAVVKRLKRSAEKEVVNVQY' A
#
# COMPACT_ATOMS: atom_id res chain seq x y z
N ARG A 1 11.71 -8.24 2.44
CA ARG A 1 11.07 -8.17 3.78
C ARG A 1 11.28 -6.75 4.26
N ILE A 2 10.21 -5.99 4.51
CA ILE A 2 10.29 -4.56 4.85
C ILE A 2 10.24 -4.44 6.39
N PRO A 3 11.06 -3.59 7.03
CA PRO A 3 10.94 -3.33 8.47
C PRO A 3 9.64 -2.59 8.81
N ILE A 4 9.21 -2.66 10.06
CA ILE A 4 8.09 -1.83 10.55
C ILE A 4 8.54 -0.36 10.49
N ASP A 5 7.67 0.50 9.96
CA ASP A 5 7.94 1.91 9.67
C ASP A 5 9.12 2.12 8.71
N GLY A 6 9.41 1.09 7.91
CA GLY A 6 10.48 1.07 6.93
C GLY A 6 9.99 1.24 5.50
N THR A 7 10.88 1.75 4.66
CA THR A 7 10.69 1.79 3.21
C THR A 7 11.39 0.60 2.56
N SER A 8 10.78 0.03 1.54
CA SER A 8 11.34 -1.02 0.69
C SER A 8 12.57 -0.51 -0.08
N ASP A 9 13.52 -1.39 -0.38
CA ASP A 9 14.78 -1.02 -1.06
C ASP A 9 14.57 -0.43 -2.46
N ASP A 10 13.42 -0.71 -3.08
CA ASP A 10 13.00 -0.14 -4.37
C ASP A 10 12.42 1.28 -4.25
N GLY A 11 12.27 1.80 -3.03
CA GLY A 11 11.69 3.11 -2.76
C GLY A 11 10.19 3.22 -3.06
N LEU A 12 9.52 2.11 -3.40
CA LEU A 12 8.14 2.12 -3.88
C LEU A 12 7.09 2.00 -2.77
N PHE A 13 7.46 1.45 -1.62
CA PHE A 13 6.52 1.12 -0.55
C PHE A 13 7.10 1.47 0.81
N THR A 14 6.32 2.16 1.63
CA THR A 14 6.58 2.34 3.07
C THR A 14 5.52 1.58 3.85
N LEU A 15 5.94 0.79 4.84
CA LEU A 15 5.04 0.03 5.71
C LEU A 15 4.88 0.77 7.04
N GLU A 16 3.73 1.38 7.29
CA GLU A 16 3.45 2.05 8.55
C GLU A 16 2.55 1.19 9.46
N CYS A 17 2.92 1.08 10.74
CA CYS A 17 2.10 0.40 11.74
C CYS A 17 1.25 1.40 12.53
N VAL A 18 0.02 1.62 12.07
CA VAL A 18 -0.96 2.45 12.78
C VAL A 18 -1.88 1.61 13.66
N HIS A 19 -2.33 2.20 14.78
CA HIS A 19 -3.28 1.55 15.68
C HIS A 19 -4.72 1.65 15.14
N CYS A 20 -5.36 2.79 15.36
CA CYS A 20 -6.75 3.01 14.98
C CYS A 20 -6.82 4.09 13.90
N VAL A 21 -7.53 3.78 12.82
CA VAL A 21 -7.86 4.69 11.71
C VAL A 21 -9.33 5.12 11.73
N GLY A 22 -10.06 4.82 12.81
CA GLY A 22 -11.44 5.29 13.02
C GLY A 22 -12.50 4.65 12.11
N THR A 23 -12.18 3.56 11.42
CA THR A 23 -13.03 2.92 10.41
C THR A 23 -13.51 1.53 10.84
N CYS A 24 -13.93 1.41 12.10
CA CYS A 24 -14.33 0.13 12.73
C CYS A 24 -15.42 -0.63 11.96
N ALA A 25 -16.33 0.08 11.29
CA ALA A 25 -17.42 -0.51 10.53
C ALA A 25 -16.96 -1.28 9.26
N ILE A 26 -15.74 -1.02 8.76
CA ILE A 26 -15.21 -1.62 7.53
C ILE A 26 -13.87 -2.34 7.76
N GLY A 27 -13.51 -2.62 9.01
CA GLY A 27 -12.32 -3.38 9.36
C GLY A 27 -12.36 -4.82 8.81
N PRO A 28 -11.20 -5.44 8.49
CA PRO A 28 -9.84 -4.91 8.40
C PRO A 28 -9.65 -3.89 7.27
N VAL A 29 -8.82 -2.87 7.48
CA VAL A 29 -8.59 -1.77 6.52
C VAL A 29 -7.13 -1.70 6.10
N LEU A 30 -6.90 -1.47 4.81
CA LEU A 30 -5.62 -1.02 4.25
C LEU A 30 -5.78 0.41 3.74
N VAL A 31 -4.87 1.30 4.13
CA VAL A 31 -4.81 2.66 3.60
C VAL A 31 -3.64 2.76 2.63
N VAL A 32 -3.89 3.26 1.42
CA VAL A 32 -2.86 3.48 0.40
C VAL A 32 -3.02 4.90 -0.13
N ASP A 33 -2.00 5.73 0.01
CA ASP A 33 -2.00 7.13 -0.43
C ASP A 33 -3.26 7.89 0.02
N GLY A 34 -3.67 7.68 1.27
CA GLY A 34 -4.88 8.29 1.87
C GLY A 34 -6.21 7.66 1.46
N LYS A 35 -6.21 6.63 0.60
CA LYS A 35 -7.42 5.92 0.18
C LYS A 35 -7.68 4.71 1.08
N TYR A 36 -8.88 4.64 1.61
CA TYR A 36 -9.33 3.57 2.49
C TYR A 36 -9.83 2.37 1.69
N HIS A 37 -9.31 1.19 2.01
CA HIS A 37 -9.75 -0.08 1.46
C HIS A 37 -10.21 -1.00 2.60
N GLY A 38 -11.52 -1.04 2.84
CA GLY A 38 -12.13 -1.94 3.83
C GLY A 38 -12.35 -3.36 3.33
N ASP A 39 -12.84 -4.22 4.24
CA ASP A 39 -13.07 -5.66 4.00
C ASP A 39 -11.80 -6.34 3.43
N MET A 40 -10.65 -5.99 4.00
CA MET A 40 -9.36 -6.42 3.47
C MET A 40 -9.03 -7.84 3.92
N THR A 41 -8.55 -8.65 2.97
CA THR A 41 -8.02 -9.99 3.21
C THR A 41 -6.57 -10.07 2.73
N GLN A 42 -5.83 -11.09 3.16
CA GLN A 42 -4.44 -11.28 2.71
C GLN A 42 -4.33 -11.36 1.17
N ASN A 43 -5.29 -12.02 0.51
CA ASN A 43 -5.31 -12.14 -0.95
C ASN A 43 -5.58 -10.79 -1.62
N ARG A 44 -6.53 -10.00 -1.08
CA ARG A 44 -6.83 -8.66 -1.60
C ARG A 44 -5.65 -7.70 -1.38
N ALA A 45 -5.00 -7.75 -0.23
CA ALA A 45 -3.81 -6.95 0.05
C ALA A 45 -2.68 -7.25 -0.95
N ARG A 46 -2.40 -8.53 -1.22
CA ARG A 46 -1.44 -8.95 -2.25
C ARG A 46 -1.81 -8.43 -3.65
N ALA A 47 -3.09 -8.47 -4.01
CA ALA A 47 -3.57 -7.95 -5.29
C ALA A 47 -3.41 -6.42 -5.39
N VAL A 48 -3.66 -5.69 -4.30
CA VAL A 48 -3.44 -4.24 -4.21
C VAL A 48 -1.95 -3.92 -4.42
N VAL A 49 -1.04 -4.56 -3.68
CA VAL A 49 0.41 -4.34 -3.83
C VAL A 49 0.89 -4.66 -5.25
N LYS A 50 0.44 -5.77 -5.84
CA LYS A 50 0.78 -6.13 -7.23
C LYS A 50 0.29 -5.08 -8.24
N ARG A 51 -0.88 -4.49 -8.00
CA ARG A 51 -1.42 -3.40 -8.82
C ARG A 51 -0.59 -2.14 -8.69
N LEU A 52 -0.26 -1.74 -7.45
CA LEU A 52 0.54 -0.55 -7.17
C LEU A 52 1.93 -0.65 -7.78
N LYS A 53 2.60 -1.80 -7.65
CA LYS A 53 3.93 -2.02 -8.23
C LYS A 53 3.93 -1.84 -9.75
N ARG A 54 2.93 -2.42 -10.43
CA ARG A 54 2.76 -2.25 -11.89
C ARG A 54 2.45 -0.80 -12.29
N SER A 55 1.69 -0.09 -11.47
CA SER A 55 1.40 1.34 -11.70
C SER A 55 2.66 2.19 -11.52
N ALA A 56 3.45 1.94 -10.48
CA ALA A 56 4.71 2.63 -10.24
C ALA A 56 5.73 2.38 -11.37
N GLU A 57 5.86 1.14 -11.85
CA GLU A 57 6.70 0.81 -13.00
C GLU A 57 6.26 1.54 -14.28
N LYS A 58 4.96 1.78 -14.48
CA LYS A 58 4.47 2.57 -15.62
C LYS A 58 4.73 4.07 -15.46
N GLU A 59 4.67 4.58 -14.23
CA GLU A 59 4.90 6.00 -13.95
C GLU A 59 6.37 6.38 -14.10
N VAL A 60 7.29 5.52 -13.63
CA VAL A 60 8.74 5.69 -13.82
C VAL A 60 9.13 5.71 -15.31
N VAL A 61 8.45 4.94 -16.16
CA VAL A 61 8.70 4.94 -17.62
C VAL A 61 8.19 6.23 -18.30
N ASN A 62 7.29 6.97 -17.67
CA ASN A 62 6.74 8.22 -18.19
C ASN A 62 7.41 9.49 -17.61
N VAL A 63 8.33 9.37 -16.66
CA VAL A 63 9.17 10.49 -16.22
C VAL A 63 10.40 10.54 -17.12
N GLN A 64 10.24 11.13 -18.31
CA GLN A 64 11.36 11.60 -19.12
C GLN A 64 11.48 13.12 -18.98
N TYR A 65 12.52 13.58 -18.28
CA TYR A 65 13.11 14.92 -18.39
C TYR A 65 14.62 14.82 -18.22
#